data_AF-A0AAN7PIN3-F1
#
_entry.id   AF-A0AAN7PIN3-F1
#
_cell.length_a   1.000
_cell.length_b   1.000
_cell.length_c   1.000
_cell.angle_alpha   90.00
_cell.angle_beta   90.00
_cell.angle_gamma   90.00
#
_symmetry.space_group_name_H-M   'P 1'
#
loop_
_entity.id
_entity.type
_entity.pdbx_description
1 polymer ?
#
loop_
_entity_poly.entity_id
_entity_poly.type
_entity_poly.pdbx_seq_one_letter_code
_entity_poly.pdbx_strand_id
1 'polypeptide(L)'
;MSDSQCCKKTKMESSLDQLKNFTTVVADTGDFEAMKKYQPTDATTNPSLILAAANLPQYKPLIEKAVAYGKETNGSMDEKTGAAMDMLCVLFGVEILKIIPGRVSTEVDARLSFNKEASVAKAKRIIQLYKKEGIDKKRILIKLASTWEGIQAAKELEEKHGIHCNLTLLFSFAQAVACAEAGVTLISPFVGRILDWYVSNTDQKSFSGEEDPGVLSVTKIYNYYKKFNYKTVVMGASFRNIEEVKALCGCDLLTISPKLLEELETSNALVKKRLSKEIAQESDVEKISLDESKFRWLHNEDIMATDKLADGIRKFAADAVKLENILKDLMKSTPTGSSGVFPNHDQHTELLQTILKTQIEIKFEINELRKKVDKIENKEINQNKVDFRLQTTTFVDKLPINNLSEIDEIEDLIKNEEIFNELVNFLYLVGGENYVRMVNSVMKKLLRHEVAVKFSGVRKKQKLPFCNLKIYKAVHMAIRKRHNSTTDQEIQKTVSLYLAQSKARLSSSKTRRFLDNQEKV
;
A
#
# COMPACT_ATOMS: atom_id res chain seq x y z
N MET A 1 8.53 -40.42 -50.65
CA MET A 1 9.41 -40.09 -49.51
C MET A 1 9.33 -38.59 -49.30
N SER A 2 8.51 -38.16 -48.35
CA SER A 2 8.32 -36.75 -48.00
C SER A 2 8.39 -36.65 -46.49
N ASP A 3 9.58 -36.38 -45.96
CA ASP A 3 9.78 -36.12 -44.54
C ASP A 3 9.32 -34.69 -44.24
N SER A 4 8.22 -34.60 -43.49
CA SER A 4 7.75 -33.35 -42.90
C SER A 4 8.55 -33.08 -41.62
N GLN A 5 9.44 -32.10 -41.68
CA GLN A 5 10.13 -31.58 -40.52
C GLN A 5 9.13 -30.85 -39.62
N CYS A 6 8.74 -31.50 -38.53
CA CYS A 6 7.90 -30.92 -37.49
C CYS A 6 8.69 -29.83 -36.75
N CYS A 7 8.42 -28.56 -37.06
CA CYS A 7 8.86 -27.41 -36.27
C CYS A 7 8.26 -27.51 -34.86
N LYS A 8 9.04 -28.02 -33.90
CA LYS A 8 8.74 -27.87 -32.47
C LYS A 8 8.78 -26.38 -32.14
N LYS A 9 7.62 -25.76 -31.93
CA LYS A 9 7.53 -24.43 -31.31
C LYS A 9 8.18 -24.50 -29.93
N THR A 10 9.38 -23.95 -29.79
CA THR A 10 10.02 -23.72 -28.49
C THR A 10 9.10 -22.77 -27.71
N LYS A 11 8.50 -23.25 -26.62
CA LYS A 11 7.70 -22.39 -25.73
C LYS A 11 8.65 -21.31 -25.20
N MET A 12 8.41 -20.05 -25.52
CA MET A 12 9.19 -18.94 -24.98
C MET A 12 9.13 -18.99 -23.44
N GLU A 13 10.30 -18.98 -22.81
CA GLU A 13 10.44 -19.03 -21.35
C GLU A 13 9.85 -17.75 -20.71
N SER A 14 9.02 -17.92 -19.68
CA SER A 14 8.41 -16.77 -18.99
C SER A 14 9.47 -15.96 -18.23
N SER A 15 9.16 -14.70 -17.89
CA SER A 15 10.04 -13.87 -17.05
C SER A 15 10.22 -14.49 -15.66
N LEU A 16 9.19 -15.18 -15.16
CA LEU A 16 9.26 -15.92 -13.89
C LEU A 16 10.25 -17.08 -13.97
N ASP A 17 10.22 -17.86 -15.04
CA ASP A 17 11.15 -18.99 -15.24
C ASP A 17 12.59 -18.48 -15.41
N GLN A 18 12.79 -17.41 -16.19
CA GLN A 18 14.09 -16.76 -16.33
C GLN A 18 14.63 -16.24 -14.98
N LEU A 19 13.76 -15.66 -14.14
CA LEU A 19 14.13 -15.17 -12.80
C LEU A 19 14.60 -16.31 -11.89
N LYS A 20 13.92 -17.46 -11.94
CA LYS A 20 14.25 -18.65 -11.13
C LYS A 20 15.65 -19.22 -11.43
N ASN A 21 16.22 -18.91 -12.59
CA ASN A 21 17.59 -19.30 -12.93
C ASN A 21 18.66 -18.55 -12.10
N PHE A 22 18.31 -17.41 -11.50
CA PHE A 22 19.27 -16.54 -10.78
C PHE A 22 18.90 -16.26 -9.33
N THR A 23 17.62 -16.36 -8.98
CA THR A 23 17.09 -15.98 -7.67
C THR A 23 16.08 -17.00 -7.18
N THR A 24 16.13 -17.34 -5.89
CA THR A 24 15.10 -18.19 -5.27
C THR A 24 13.82 -17.39 -5.04
N VAL A 25 12.72 -17.83 -5.66
CA VAL A 25 11.42 -17.18 -5.54
C VAL A 25 10.69 -17.66 -4.28
N VAL A 26 10.20 -16.69 -3.51
CA VAL A 26 9.43 -16.86 -2.27
C VAL A 26 8.05 -16.24 -2.48
N ALA A 27 6.99 -16.83 -1.91
CA ALA A 27 5.66 -16.26 -1.99
C ALA A 27 5.33 -15.39 -0.77
N ASP A 28 4.87 -14.16 -1.01
CA ASP A 28 4.38 -13.24 0.03
C ASP A 28 2.86 -13.31 0.13
N THR A 29 2.34 -14.37 0.74
CA THR A 29 0.90 -14.58 0.88
C THR A 29 0.56 -15.55 2.02
N GLY A 30 -0.65 -15.42 2.57
CA GLY A 30 -1.28 -16.45 3.41
C GLY A 30 -2.23 -17.37 2.62
N ASP A 31 -2.34 -17.18 1.30
CA ASP A 31 -3.24 -17.93 0.43
C ASP A 31 -2.59 -19.22 -0.11
N PHE A 32 -3.13 -20.36 0.29
CA PHE A 32 -2.59 -21.68 -0.04
C PHE A 32 -2.74 -22.01 -1.53
N GLU A 33 -3.76 -21.50 -2.21
CA GLU A 33 -3.98 -21.80 -3.63
C GLU A 33 -2.91 -21.13 -4.51
N ALA A 34 -2.54 -19.88 -4.19
CA ALA A 34 -1.42 -19.22 -4.83
C ALA A 34 -0.11 -19.99 -4.64
N MET A 35 0.14 -20.54 -3.44
CA MET A 35 1.35 -21.33 -3.19
C MET A 35 1.37 -22.63 -4.01
N LYS A 36 0.23 -23.34 -4.11
CA LYS A 36 0.12 -24.54 -4.95
C LYS A 36 0.38 -24.24 -6.42
N LYS A 37 -0.13 -23.11 -6.92
CA LYS A 37 0.07 -22.66 -8.30
C LYS A 37 1.54 -22.37 -8.61
N TYR A 38 2.20 -21.56 -7.78
CA TYR A 38 3.53 -21.02 -8.10
C TYR A 38 4.70 -21.85 -7.55
N GLN A 39 4.43 -22.81 -6.66
CA GLN A 39 5.40 -23.71 -6.04
C GLN A 39 6.65 -22.99 -5.51
N PRO A 40 6.49 -21.99 -4.61
CA PRO A 40 7.61 -21.25 -4.05
C PRO A 40 8.46 -22.14 -3.12
N THR A 41 9.74 -21.79 -2.94
CA THR A 41 10.63 -22.54 -2.03
C THR A 41 10.30 -22.24 -0.57
N ASP A 42 10.25 -20.97 -0.22
CA ASP A 42 9.89 -20.45 1.11
C ASP A 42 8.57 -19.66 1.01
N ALA A 43 7.96 -19.34 2.15
CA ALA A 43 6.81 -18.42 2.21
C ALA A 43 6.90 -17.46 3.40
N THR A 44 6.34 -16.26 3.25
CA THR A 44 6.30 -15.25 4.31
C THR A 44 4.87 -14.92 4.72
N THR A 45 4.59 -14.94 6.02
CA THR A 45 3.36 -14.37 6.58
C THR A 45 3.65 -13.12 7.40
N ASN A 46 2.60 -12.34 7.64
CA ASN A 46 2.58 -11.18 8.53
C ASN A 46 1.12 -10.98 9.02
N PRO A 47 0.87 -10.14 10.05
CA PRO A 47 -0.48 -9.95 10.59
C PRO A 47 -1.51 -9.54 9.53
N SER A 48 -1.14 -8.68 8.58
CA SER A 48 -2.03 -8.22 7.51
C SER A 48 -2.45 -9.36 6.58
N LEU A 49 -1.52 -10.25 6.22
CA LEU A 49 -1.79 -11.42 5.37
C LEU A 49 -2.69 -12.43 6.06
N ILE A 50 -2.47 -12.68 7.36
CA ILE A 50 -3.32 -13.58 8.15
C ILE A 50 -4.71 -12.98 8.32
N LEU A 51 -4.82 -11.68 8.58
CA LEU A 51 -6.12 -11.00 8.65
C LEU A 51 -6.88 -11.08 7.31
N ALA A 52 -6.20 -10.88 6.18
CA ALA A 52 -6.81 -11.02 4.87
C ALA A 52 -7.30 -12.45 4.63
N ALA A 53 -6.48 -13.45 4.98
CA ALA A 53 -6.84 -14.86 4.88
C ALA A 53 -8.00 -15.21 5.82
N ALA A 54 -8.00 -14.76 7.09
CA ALA A 54 -9.01 -15.12 8.08
C ALA A 54 -10.46 -14.79 7.68
N ASN A 55 -10.67 -13.89 6.69
CA ASN A 55 -11.99 -13.59 6.15
C ASN A 55 -12.48 -14.59 5.08
N LEU A 56 -11.66 -15.56 4.67
CA LEU A 56 -12.01 -16.53 3.63
C LEU A 56 -12.58 -17.83 4.23
N PRO A 57 -13.71 -18.36 3.72
CA PRO A 57 -14.40 -19.51 4.31
C PRO A 57 -13.53 -20.77 4.48
N GLN A 58 -12.60 -21.01 3.56
CA GLN A 58 -11.72 -22.18 3.57
C GLN A 58 -10.77 -22.22 4.79
N TYR A 59 -10.53 -21.08 5.45
CA TYR A 59 -9.64 -21.00 6.61
C TYR A 59 -10.38 -21.02 7.95
N LYS A 60 -11.73 -21.10 7.92
CA LYS A 60 -12.57 -21.21 9.12
C LYS A 60 -12.12 -22.33 10.09
N PRO A 61 -11.75 -23.54 9.63
CA PRO A 61 -11.30 -24.60 10.54
C PRO A 61 -10.05 -24.22 11.35
N LEU A 62 -9.13 -23.43 10.77
CA LEU A 62 -7.92 -22.96 11.47
C LEU A 62 -8.29 -21.96 12.57
N ILE A 63 -9.25 -21.07 12.28
CA ILE A 63 -9.76 -20.08 13.24
C ILE A 63 -10.47 -20.78 14.39
N GLU A 64 -11.32 -21.77 14.10
CA GLU A 64 -12.03 -22.55 15.12
C GLU A 64 -11.05 -23.28 16.05
N LYS A 65 -10.01 -23.92 15.50
CA LYS A 65 -8.96 -24.57 16.31
C LYS A 65 -8.19 -23.56 17.17
N ALA A 66 -7.87 -22.38 16.63
CA ALA A 66 -7.20 -21.31 17.38
C ALA A 66 -8.09 -20.75 18.51
N VAL A 67 -9.38 -20.55 18.25
CA VAL A 67 -10.38 -20.10 19.23
C VAL A 67 -10.54 -21.14 20.35
N ALA A 68 -10.61 -22.43 20.01
CA ALA A 68 -10.66 -23.50 20.99
C ALA A 68 -9.43 -23.50 21.91
N TYR A 69 -8.23 -23.38 21.32
CA TYR A 69 -6.99 -23.27 22.09
C TYR A 69 -6.98 -22.03 23.01
N GLY A 70 -7.50 -20.89 22.54
CA GLY A 70 -7.68 -19.70 23.36
C GLY A 70 -8.63 -19.91 24.54
N LYS A 71 -9.78 -20.58 24.32
CA LYS A 71 -10.77 -20.87 25.37
C LYS A 71 -10.18 -21.76 26.48
N GLU A 72 -9.40 -22.76 26.09
CA GLU A 72 -8.70 -23.69 27.00
C GLU A 72 -7.53 -23.06 27.77
N THR A 73 -6.99 -21.94 27.27
CA THR A 73 -5.92 -21.22 27.97
C THR A 73 -6.48 -20.55 29.24
N ASN A 74 -5.78 -20.72 30.37
CA ASN A 74 -6.10 -20.03 31.61
C ASN A 74 -5.70 -18.56 31.55
N GLY A 75 -6.48 -17.69 32.21
CA GLY A 75 -6.19 -16.26 32.32
C GLY A 75 -7.35 -15.37 31.88
N SER A 76 -7.05 -14.08 31.81
CA SER A 76 -7.93 -13.02 31.32
C SER A 76 -8.32 -13.24 29.85
N MET A 77 -9.38 -12.57 29.40
CA MET A 77 -9.80 -12.60 28.00
C MET A 77 -8.67 -12.17 27.05
N ASP A 78 -7.84 -11.20 27.47
CA ASP A 78 -6.72 -10.74 26.67
C ASP A 78 -5.61 -11.81 26.55
N GLU A 79 -5.31 -12.53 27.64
CA GLU A 79 -4.35 -13.65 27.62
C GLU A 79 -4.85 -14.82 26.75
N LYS A 80 -6.14 -15.15 26.84
CA LYS A 80 -6.80 -16.13 25.97
C LYS A 80 -6.73 -15.73 24.51
N THR A 81 -6.99 -14.46 24.22
CA THR A 81 -6.92 -13.92 22.85
C THR A 81 -5.51 -13.96 22.31
N GLY A 82 -4.52 -13.53 23.10
CA GLY A 82 -3.11 -13.61 22.71
C GLY A 82 -2.68 -15.05 22.44
N ALA A 83 -3.19 -16.01 23.20
CA ALA A 83 -2.94 -17.43 22.95
C ALA A 83 -3.60 -17.95 21.66
N ALA A 84 -4.85 -17.56 21.40
CA ALA A 84 -5.53 -17.87 20.14
C ALA A 84 -4.80 -17.26 18.94
N MET A 85 -4.36 -16.01 19.04
CA MET A 85 -3.62 -15.31 17.99
C MET A 85 -2.30 -16.00 17.66
N ASP A 86 -1.52 -16.36 18.68
CA ASP A 86 -0.26 -17.11 18.49
C ASP A 86 -0.53 -18.47 17.80
N MET A 87 -1.56 -19.20 18.25
CA MET A 87 -1.92 -20.49 17.67
C MET A 87 -2.39 -20.34 16.23
N LEU A 88 -3.21 -19.33 15.91
CA LEU A 88 -3.67 -19.07 14.55
C LEU A 88 -2.51 -18.86 13.59
N CYS A 89 -1.53 -18.03 13.98
CA CYS A 89 -0.34 -17.79 13.17
C CYS A 89 0.46 -19.07 12.90
N VAL A 90 0.59 -19.93 13.91
CA VAL A 90 1.26 -21.24 13.81
C VAL A 90 0.49 -22.19 12.90
N LEU A 91 -0.83 -22.28 13.03
CA LEU A 91 -1.67 -23.15 12.21
C LEU A 91 -1.58 -22.78 10.71
N PHE A 92 -1.59 -21.49 10.39
CA PHE A 92 -1.33 -21.04 9.02
C PHE A 92 0.04 -21.51 8.54
N GLY A 93 1.09 -21.35 9.35
CA GLY A 93 2.42 -21.82 8.98
C GLY A 93 2.51 -23.34 8.81
N VAL A 94 1.81 -24.12 9.63
CA VAL A 94 1.73 -25.58 9.51
C VAL A 94 1.13 -25.98 8.16
N GLU A 95 0.01 -25.37 7.76
CA GLU A 95 -0.59 -25.65 6.44
C GLU A 95 0.32 -25.23 5.28
N ILE A 96 0.98 -24.08 5.39
CA ILE A 96 1.96 -23.61 4.40
C ILE A 96 3.09 -24.63 4.23
N LEU A 97 3.64 -25.17 5.33
CA LEU A 97 4.76 -26.11 5.31
C LEU A 97 4.42 -27.48 4.71
N LYS A 98 3.13 -27.83 4.58
CA LYS A 98 2.69 -29.01 3.82
C LYS A 98 2.82 -28.80 2.31
N ILE A 99 2.86 -27.55 1.86
CA ILE A 99 2.89 -27.17 0.44
C ILE A 99 4.32 -26.88 0.00
N ILE A 100 5.07 -26.11 0.81
CA ILE A 100 6.42 -25.66 0.45
C ILE A 100 7.51 -26.62 0.95
N PRO A 101 8.63 -26.77 0.22
CA PRO A 101 9.76 -27.60 0.67
C PRO A 101 10.66 -26.89 1.69
N GLY A 102 10.69 -25.55 1.66
CA GLY A 102 11.57 -24.72 2.48
C GLY A 102 10.91 -24.21 3.75
N ARG A 103 11.12 -22.95 4.09
CA ARG A 103 10.79 -22.36 5.40
C ARG A 103 9.58 -21.44 5.34
N VAL A 104 8.86 -21.33 6.46
CA VAL A 104 7.83 -20.30 6.66
C VAL A 104 8.31 -19.23 7.63
N SER A 105 8.13 -17.95 7.28
CA SER A 105 8.33 -16.85 8.22
C SER A 105 7.06 -16.58 9.02
N THR A 106 7.16 -16.51 10.35
CA THR A 106 6.05 -16.15 11.26
C THR A 106 6.43 -14.95 12.10
N GLU A 107 5.62 -13.91 12.04
CA GLU A 107 5.93 -12.61 12.65
C GLU A 107 5.54 -12.54 14.12
N VAL A 108 6.46 -12.03 14.94
CA VAL A 108 6.20 -11.64 16.33
C VAL A 108 5.28 -10.42 16.34
N ASP A 109 4.44 -10.31 17.37
CA ASP A 109 3.58 -9.15 17.58
C ASP A 109 4.38 -7.83 17.52
N ALA A 110 4.03 -6.97 16.56
CA ALA A 110 4.71 -5.71 16.31
C ALA A 110 4.67 -4.74 17.51
N ARG A 111 3.72 -4.89 18.45
CA ARG A 111 3.68 -4.10 19.69
C ARG A 111 4.91 -4.35 20.58
N LEU A 112 5.62 -5.47 20.37
CA LEU A 112 6.82 -5.84 21.12
C LEU A 112 8.12 -5.32 20.47
N SER A 113 8.04 -4.61 19.34
CA SER A 113 9.22 -4.23 18.53
C SER A 113 10.28 -3.41 19.28
N PHE A 114 9.92 -2.74 20.37
CA PHE A 114 10.83 -1.96 21.20
C PHE A 114 11.11 -2.61 22.57
N ASN A 115 10.82 -3.92 22.71
CA ASN A 115 11.07 -4.69 23.92
C ASN A 115 11.76 -6.00 23.56
N LYS A 116 13.07 -6.06 23.80
CA LYS A 116 13.92 -7.20 23.44
C LYS A 116 13.47 -8.47 24.15
N GLU A 117 13.31 -8.41 25.46
CA GLU A 117 13.00 -9.57 26.31
C GLU A 117 11.63 -10.17 25.94
N ALA A 118 10.63 -9.32 25.73
CA ALA A 118 9.29 -9.75 25.32
C ALA A 118 9.29 -10.35 23.90
N SER A 119 10.08 -9.78 22.98
CA SER A 119 10.25 -10.32 21.64
C SER A 119 10.89 -11.71 21.65
N VAL A 120 11.95 -11.91 22.44
CA VAL A 120 12.60 -13.22 22.63
C VAL A 120 11.63 -14.23 23.26
N ALA A 121 10.88 -13.82 24.29
CA ALA A 121 9.90 -14.69 24.94
C ALA A 121 8.78 -15.12 23.98
N LYS A 122 8.26 -14.18 23.19
CA LYS A 122 7.22 -14.47 22.18
C LYS A 122 7.73 -15.38 21.07
N ALA A 123 8.95 -15.14 20.57
CA ALA A 123 9.60 -16.00 19.58
C ALA A 123 9.73 -17.46 20.07
N LYS A 124 10.22 -17.65 21.30
CA LYS A 124 10.33 -18.98 21.93
C LYS A 124 8.97 -19.65 22.07
N ARG A 125 7.93 -18.91 22.45
CA ARG A 125 6.55 -19.42 22.54
C ARG A 125 6.04 -19.90 21.18
N ILE A 126 6.24 -19.13 20.11
CA ILE A 126 5.87 -19.53 18.73
C ILE A 126 6.58 -20.82 18.33
N ILE A 127 7.89 -20.94 18.59
CA ILE A 127 8.64 -22.17 18.30
C ILE A 127 8.14 -23.38 19.11
N GLN A 128 7.75 -23.18 20.37
CA GLN A 128 7.14 -24.25 21.17
C GLN A 128 5.80 -24.71 20.60
N LEU A 129 4.98 -23.79 20.09
CA LEU A 129 3.71 -24.13 19.44
C LEU A 129 3.94 -24.90 18.13
N TYR A 130 4.90 -24.48 17.30
CA TYR A 130 5.28 -25.27 16.11
C TYR A 130 5.73 -26.69 16.48
N LYS A 131 6.54 -26.83 17.54
CA LYS A 131 6.96 -28.14 18.04
C LYS A 131 5.78 -29.01 18.47
N LYS A 132 4.74 -28.43 19.10
CA LYS A 132 3.51 -29.16 19.48
C LYS A 132 2.74 -29.66 18.26
N GLU A 133 2.75 -28.90 17.18
CA GLU A 133 2.17 -29.29 15.88
C GLU A 133 3.12 -30.19 15.05
N GLY A 134 4.20 -30.70 15.64
CA GLY A 134 5.13 -31.63 14.98
C GLY A 134 6.13 -31.01 14.01
N ILE A 135 6.30 -29.68 14.04
CA ILE A 135 7.20 -28.96 13.13
C ILE A 135 8.53 -28.63 13.82
N ASP A 136 9.64 -29.02 13.18
CA ASP A 136 10.99 -28.65 13.62
C ASP A 136 11.28 -27.17 13.34
N LYS A 137 11.89 -26.48 14.31
CA LYS A 137 12.28 -25.06 14.21
C LYS A 137 13.17 -24.74 13.00
N LYS A 138 13.89 -25.71 12.41
CA LYS A 138 14.68 -25.55 11.17
C LYS A 138 13.81 -25.14 9.96
N ARG A 139 12.51 -25.46 9.98
CA ARG A 139 11.54 -25.06 8.96
C ARG A 139 10.94 -23.67 9.20
N ILE A 140 11.33 -22.99 10.28
CA ILE A 140 10.73 -21.73 10.73
C ILE A 140 11.74 -20.59 10.69
N LEU A 141 11.29 -19.42 10.26
CA LEU A 141 11.96 -18.14 10.48
C LEU A 141 11.09 -17.27 11.39
N ILE A 142 11.58 -16.91 12.57
CA ILE A 142 10.90 -15.93 13.41
C ILE A 142 11.14 -14.54 12.83
N LYS A 143 10.06 -13.85 12.50
CA LYS A 143 10.13 -12.55 11.85
C LYS A 143 9.96 -11.43 12.86
N LEU A 144 10.91 -10.48 12.88
CA LEU A 144 10.93 -9.35 13.82
C LEU A 144 11.18 -8.03 13.05
N ALA A 145 10.60 -6.93 13.52
CA ALA A 145 10.91 -5.61 13.00
C ALA A 145 12.38 -5.26 13.28
N SER A 146 13.06 -4.64 12.33
CA SER A 146 14.49 -4.29 12.40
C SER A 146 14.74 -3.01 13.21
N THR A 147 14.14 -2.90 14.38
CA THR A 147 14.55 -1.93 15.43
C THR A 147 15.87 -2.39 16.06
N TRP A 148 16.52 -1.54 16.85
CA TRP A 148 17.70 -1.99 17.61
C TRP A 148 17.35 -3.18 18.50
N GLU A 149 16.25 -3.07 19.26
CA GLU A 149 15.79 -4.09 20.18
C GLU A 149 15.42 -5.40 19.47
N GLY A 150 14.80 -5.31 18.29
CA GLY A 150 14.48 -6.46 17.45
C GLY A 150 15.72 -7.17 16.89
N ILE A 151 16.75 -6.40 16.49
CA ILE A 151 18.04 -6.94 16.03
C ILE A 151 18.78 -7.64 17.18
N GLN A 152 18.81 -7.02 18.37
CA GLN A 152 19.43 -7.63 19.55
C GLN A 152 18.66 -8.86 20.04
N ALA A 153 17.33 -8.89 19.88
CA ALA A 153 16.51 -10.07 20.14
C ALA A 153 16.86 -11.20 19.17
N ALA A 154 16.96 -10.90 17.87
CA ALA A 154 17.34 -11.88 16.85
C ALA A 154 18.74 -12.45 17.07
N LYS A 155 19.71 -11.61 17.42
CA LYS A 155 21.07 -12.06 17.79
C LYS A 155 21.02 -13.12 18.89
N GLU A 156 20.28 -12.85 19.96
CA GLU A 156 20.13 -13.79 21.07
C GLU A 156 19.43 -15.10 20.65
N LEU A 157 18.38 -15.00 19.83
CA LEU A 157 17.64 -16.16 19.32
C LEU A 157 18.52 -17.07 18.46
N GLU A 158 19.36 -16.50 17.60
CA GLU A 158 20.30 -17.23 16.75
C GLU A 158 21.42 -17.86 17.59
N GLU A 159 22.16 -17.04 18.35
CA GLU A 159 23.37 -17.47 19.06
C GLU A 159 23.07 -18.45 20.21
N LYS A 160 22.05 -18.18 21.02
CA LYS A 160 21.79 -18.94 22.26
C LYS A 160 20.74 -20.03 22.10
N HIS A 161 19.85 -19.90 21.12
CA HIS A 161 18.70 -20.78 20.99
C HIS A 161 18.64 -21.52 19.65
N GLY A 162 19.48 -21.17 18.67
CA GLY A 162 19.43 -21.71 17.32
C GLY A 162 18.02 -21.57 16.74
N ILE A 163 17.40 -20.41 16.93
CA ILE A 163 16.11 -20.03 16.36
C ILE A 163 16.40 -19.02 15.25
N HIS A 164 16.19 -19.45 14.01
CA HIS A 164 16.51 -18.65 12.84
C HIS A 164 15.54 -17.50 12.66
N CYS A 165 16.07 -16.31 12.33
CA CYS A 165 15.30 -15.07 12.29
C CYS A 165 15.25 -14.45 10.88
N ASN A 166 14.13 -13.77 10.60
CA ASN A 166 13.91 -12.91 9.44
C ASN A 166 13.69 -11.47 9.92
N LEU A 167 14.64 -10.58 9.62
CA LEU A 167 14.58 -9.18 10.06
C LEU A 167 13.88 -8.34 8.98
N THR A 168 12.66 -7.89 9.27
CA THR A 168 11.76 -7.18 8.35
C THR A 168 11.67 -5.70 8.66
N LEU A 169 10.94 -4.92 7.86
CA LEU A 169 10.85 -3.46 7.99
C LEU A 169 12.25 -2.83 7.99
N LEU A 170 13.12 -3.36 7.13
CA LEU A 170 14.48 -2.90 6.95
C LEU A 170 14.50 -1.89 5.79
N PHE A 171 14.91 -0.66 6.10
CA PHE A 171 14.87 0.48 5.18
C PHE A 171 16.23 1.15 5.05
N SER A 172 16.86 1.46 6.18
CA SER A 172 18.17 2.14 6.23
C SER A 172 19.35 1.19 6.10
N PHE A 173 20.47 1.73 5.64
CA PHE A 173 21.74 1.00 5.62
C PHE A 173 22.24 0.65 7.03
N ALA A 174 21.95 1.48 8.04
CA ALA A 174 22.32 1.21 9.43
C ALA A 174 21.68 -0.09 9.96
N GLN A 175 20.40 -0.33 9.63
CA GLN A 175 19.72 -1.58 9.96
C GLN A 175 20.36 -2.78 9.26
N ALA A 176 20.73 -2.65 7.98
CA ALA A 176 21.41 -3.71 7.26
C ALA A 176 22.74 -4.08 7.92
N VAL A 177 23.60 -3.10 8.22
CA VAL A 177 24.87 -3.39 8.88
C VAL A 177 24.66 -4.05 10.24
N ALA A 178 23.78 -3.51 11.08
CA ALA A 178 23.52 -4.07 12.40
C ALA A 178 22.96 -5.51 12.33
N CYS A 179 22.11 -5.82 11.35
CA CYS A 179 21.64 -7.19 11.12
C CYS A 179 22.77 -8.14 10.70
N ALA A 180 23.66 -7.68 9.82
CA ALA A 180 24.81 -8.47 9.38
C ALA A 180 25.76 -8.79 10.55
N GLU A 181 26.04 -7.81 11.41
CA GLU A 181 26.89 -7.97 12.59
C GLU A 181 26.24 -8.81 13.69
N ALA A 182 24.91 -8.79 13.78
CA ALA A 182 24.12 -9.66 14.65
C ALA A 182 24.07 -11.12 14.17
N GLY A 183 24.56 -11.42 12.96
CA GLY A 183 24.62 -12.78 12.43
C GLY A 183 23.25 -13.42 12.17
N VAL A 184 22.23 -12.60 11.87
CA VAL A 184 20.87 -13.10 11.63
C VAL A 184 20.81 -13.94 10.36
N THR A 185 19.93 -14.94 10.31
CA THR A 185 19.83 -15.85 9.16
C THR A 185 19.40 -15.11 7.88
N LEU A 186 18.41 -14.23 7.96
CA LEU A 186 17.83 -13.58 6.81
C LEU A 186 17.37 -12.15 7.13
N ILE A 187 17.49 -11.24 6.14
CA ILE A 187 16.87 -9.91 6.16
C ILE A 187 15.86 -9.76 5.02
N SER A 188 14.80 -9.00 5.27
CA SER A 188 13.78 -8.60 4.29
C SER A 188 13.82 -7.08 4.07
N PRO A 189 14.79 -6.53 3.32
CA PRO A 189 14.79 -5.11 2.93
C PRO A 189 13.63 -4.80 1.99
N PHE A 190 12.91 -3.72 2.27
CA PHE A 190 11.71 -3.36 1.54
C PHE A 190 12.04 -2.45 0.35
N VAL A 191 11.42 -2.71 -0.80
CA VAL A 191 11.61 -1.94 -2.03
C VAL A 191 10.48 -0.94 -2.21
N GLY A 192 9.28 -1.41 -2.51
CA GLY A 192 8.16 -0.56 -2.90
C GLY A 192 7.64 0.39 -1.81
N ARG A 193 7.87 0.11 -0.52
CA ARG A 193 7.55 1.11 0.54
C ARG A 193 8.53 2.28 0.53
N ILE A 194 9.77 2.08 0.08
CA ILE A 194 10.74 3.15 -0.15
C ILE A 194 10.24 4.01 -1.32
N LEU A 195 9.89 3.38 -2.45
CA LEU A 195 9.27 4.08 -3.59
C LEU A 195 8.07 4.94 -3.16
N ASP A 196 7.12 4.37 -2.40
CA ASP A 196 5.96 5.12 -1.90
C ASP A 196 6.35 6.39 -1.13
N TRP A 197 7.43 6.33 -0.33
CA TRP A 197 7.90 7.50 0.44
C TRP A 197 8.43 8.58 -0.49
N TYR A 198 9.29 8.23 -1.44
CA TYR A 198 9.89 9.19 -2.36
C TYR A 198 8.84 9.83 -3.28
N VAL A 199 7.90 9.04 -3.80
CA VAL A 199 6.77 9.56 -4.59
C VAL A 199 5.90 10.53 -3.76
N SER A 200 5.76 10.30 -2.46
CA SER A 200 4.94 11.17 -1.60
C SER A 200 5.67 12.44 -1.16
N ASN A 201 6.99 12.37 -0.94
CA ASN A 201 7.75 13.43 -0.26
C ASN A 201 8.73 14.20 -1.17
N THR A 202 8.89 13.79 -2.43
CA THR A 202 9.76 14.48 -3.40
C THR A 202 9.00 14.91 -4.64
N ASP A 203 9.57 15.77 -5.48
CA ASP A 203 8.93 16.18 -6.74
C ASP A 203 8.91 15.06 -7.80
N GLN A 204 9.83 14.09 -7.71
CA GLN A 204 9.89 12.96 -8.62
C GLN A 204 8.81 11.93 -8.30
N LYS A 205 7.89 11.71 -9.24
CA LYS A 205 6.72 10.82 -9.08
C LYS A 205 6.82 9.50 -9.83
N SER A 206 7.87 9.31 -10.62
CA SER A 206 8.14 8.11 -11.39
C SER A 206 9.63 7.81 -11.38
N PHE A 207 9.95 6.53 -11.31
CA PHE A 207 11.30 6.00 -11.30
C PHE A 207 11.35 4.84 -12.30
N SER A 208 12.42 4.74 -13.08
CA SER A 208 12.68 3.52 -13.84
C SER A 208 13.09 2.39 -12.87
N GLY A 209 13.02 1.13 -13.30
CA GLY A 209 13.31 0.00 -12.41
C GLY A 209 14.70 0.05 -11.76
N GLU A 210 15.72 0.55 -12.47
CA GLU A 210 17.10 0.65 -11.95
C GLU A 210 17.33 1.90 -11.10
N GLU A 211 16.54 2.95 -11.30
CA GLU A 211 16.61 4.22 -10.56
C GLU A 211 15.66 4.24 -9.35
N ASP A 212 14.86 3.19 -9.17
CA ASP A 212 13.96 3.06 -8.03
C ASP A 212 14.75 3.11 -6.71
N PRO A 213 14.38 4.00 -5.77
CA PRO A 213 15.15 4.20 -4.54
C PRO A 213 15.16 2.94 -3.65
N GLY A 214 14.13 2.10 -3.73
CA GLY A 214 14.10 0.81 -3.06
C GLY A 214 15.03 -0.21 -3.70
N VAL A 215 15.10 -0.25 -5.03
CA VAL A 215 16.05 -1.11 -5.77
C VAL A 215 17.47 -0.69 -5.48
N LEU A 216 17.77 0.61 -5.47
CA LEU A 216 19.08 1.14 -5.10
C LEU A 216 19.46 0.77 -3.66
N SER A 217 18.50 0.86 -2.72
CA SER A 217 18.71 0.45 -1.32
C SER A 217 19.09 -1.03 -1.21
N VAL A 218 18.30 -1.94 -1.81
CA VAL A 218 18.59 -3.38 -1.77
C VAL A 218 19.90 -3.72 -2.48
N THR A 219 20.19 -3.06 -3.60
CA THR A 219 21.45 -3.24 -4.34
C THR A 219 22.66 -2.88 -3.47
N LYS A 220 22.61 -1.74 -2.78
CA LYS A 220 23.67 -1.31 -1.84
C LYS A 220 23.85 -2.33 -0.70
N ILE A 221 22.76 -2.82 -0.13
CA ILE A 221 22.76 -3.81 0.94
C ILE A 221 23.36 -5.14 0.46
N TYR A 222 22.90 -5.66 -0.68
CA TYR A 222 23.41 -6.89 -1.26
C TYR A 222 24.91 -6.79 -1.52
N ASN A 223 25.36 -5.71 -2.17
CA ASN A 223 26.77 -5.50 -2.47
C ASN A 223 27.62 -5.46 -1.20
N TYR A 224 27.18 -4.74 -0.16
CA TYR A 224 27.86 -4.74 1.14
C TYR A 224 27.99 -6.15 1.74
N TYR A 225 26.89 -6.91 1.73
CA TYR A 225 26.85 -8.25 2.31
C TYR A 225 27.80 -9.21 1.59
N LYS A 226 27.77 -9.20 0.25
CA LYS A 226 28.62 -10.10 -0.55
C LYS A 226 30.07 -9.67 -0.59
N LYS A 227 30.36 -8.36 -0.61
CA LYS A 227 31.73 -7.81 -0.52
C LYS A 227 32.43 -8.27 0.76
N PHE A 228 31.76 -8.14 1.90
CA PHE A 228 32.33 -8.48 3.21
C PHE A 228 31.99 -9.89 3.69
N ASN A 229 31.49 -10.75 2.80
CA ASN A 229 31.21 -12.18 3.03
C ASN A 229 30.28 -12.49 4.23
N TYR A 230 29.32 -11.60 4.51
CA TYR A 230 28.28 -11.88 5.49
C TYR A 230 27.39 -13.04 5.02
N LYS A 231 27.01 -13.92 5.94
CA LYS A 231 26.23 -15.14 5.66
C LYS A 231 24.72 -14.91 5.64
N THR A 232 24.27 -13.81 6.22
CA THR A 232 22.87 -13.42 6.22
C THR A 232 22.33 -13.36 4.78
N VAL A 233 21.21 -14.03 4.56
CA VAL A 233 20.52 -14.08 3.27
C VAL A 233 19.79 -12.76 3.03
N VAL A 234 19.93 -12.20 1.83
CA VAL A 234 19.23 -10.98 1.41
C VAL A 234 17.97 -11.35 0.62
N MET A 235 16.79 -11.06 1.19
CA MET A 235 15.51 -11.31 0.54
C MET A 235 14.78 -10.01 0.23
N GLY A 236 14.86 -9.52 -1.01
CA GLY A 236 14.10 -8.32 -1.40
C GLY A 236 12.59 -8.53 -1.23
N ALA A 237 11.89 -7.53 -0.67
CA ALA A 237 10.48 -7.64 -0.30
C ALA A 237 9.65 -6.38 -0.62
N SER A 238 8.33 -6.51 -0.56
CA SER A 238 7.37 -5.40 -0.70
C SER A 238 7.42 -4.68 -2.06
N PHE A 239 7.34 -5.42 -3.16
CA PHE A 239 7.34 -4.86 -4.52
C PHE A 239 6.02 -4.14 -4.90
N ARG A 240 6.08 -3.16 -5.80
CA ARG A 240 4.91 -2.51 -6.44
C ARG A 240 4.69 -2.97 -7.87
N ASN A 241 5.75 -3.33 -8.58
CA ASN A 241 5.72 -3.69 -9.99
C ASN A 241 6.81 -4.72 -10.32
N ILE A 242 6.68 -5.37 -11.48
CA ILE A 242 7.63 -6.40 -11.92
C ILE A 242 9.00 -5.84 -12.33
N GLU A 243 9.12 -4.55 -12.62
CA GLU A 243 10.39 -3.93 -13.02
C GLU A 243 11.34 -3.80 -11.83
N GLU A 244 10.84 -3.48 -10.64
CA GLU A 244 11.60 -3.58 -9.39
C GLU A 244 12.13 -5.00 -9.14
N VAL A 245 11.30 -6.02 -9.40
CA VAL A 245 11.68 -7.43 -9.23
C VAL A 245 12.81 -7.80 -10.21
N LYS A 246 12.64 -7.45 -11.49
CA LYS A 246 13.64 -7.72 -12.54
C LYS A 246 14.94 -6.97 -12.27
N ALA A 247 14.87 -5.74 -11.76
CA ALA A 247 16.04 -4.93 -11.43
C ALA A 247 16.87 -5.53 -10.26
N LEU A 248 16.27 -6.39 -9.43
CA LEU A 248 16.96 -7.13 -8.37
C LEU A 248 17.24 -8.60 -8.72
N CYS A 249 17.13 -8.98 -9.99
CA CYS A 249 17.48 -10.34 -10.42
C CYS A 249 18.95 -10.68 -10.08
N GLY A 250 19.16 -11.81 -9.39
CA GLY A 250 20.44 -12.22 -8.81
C GLY A 250 20.58 -11.95 -7.30
N CYS A 251 19.59 -11.29 -6.69
CA CYS A 251 19.43 -11.30 -5.22
C CYS A 251 19.26 -12.76 -4.74
N ASP A 252 19.61 -13.06 -3.48
CA ASP A 252 19.54 -14.44 -2.99
C ASP A 252 18.11 -14.96 -3.09
N LEU A 253 17.17 -14.22 -2.50
CA LEU A 253 15.75 -14.50 -2.51
C LEU A 253 14.97 -13.24 -2.91
N LEU A 254 13.78 -13.41 -3.49
CA LEU A 254 12.79 -12.35 -3.62
C LEU A 254 11.43 -12.88 -3.19
N THR A 255 10.80 -12.21 -2.22
CA THR A 255 9.43 -12.52 -1.79
C THR A 255 8.43 -11.66 -2.55
N ILE A 256 7.62 -12.31 -3.39
CA ILE A 256 6.82 -11.67 -4.43
C ILE A 256 5.35 -12.02 -4.20
N SER A 257 4.48 -11.02 -4.31
CA SER A 257 3.03 -11.23 -4.15
C SER A 257 2.44 -12.05 -5.31
N PRO A 258 1.35 -12.81 -5.10
CA PRO A 258 0.73 -13.62 -6.16
C PRO A 258 0.40 -12.85 -7.44
N LYS A 259 -0.03 -11.59 -7.29
CA LYS A 259 -0.31 -10.71 -8.43
C LYS A 259 0.92 -10.47 -9.30
N LEU A 260 2.07 -10.15 -8.68
CA LEU A 260 3.29 -9.90 -9.43
C LEU A 260 3.91 -11.20 -9.98
N LEU A 261 3.69 -12.34 -9.31
CA LEU A 261 4.05 -13.66 -9.85
C LEU A 261 3.26 -13.96 -11.13
N GLU A 262 1.96 -13.65 -11.17
CA GLU A 262 1.14 -13.76 -12.39
C GLU A 262 1.63 -12.85 -13.52
N GLU A 263 1.96 -11.60 -13.22
CA GLU A 263 2.52 -10.66 -14.20
C GLU A 263 3.87 -11.15 -14.77
N LEU A 264 4.72 -11.77 -13.94
CA LEU A 264 5.99 -12.37 -14.38
C LEU A 264 5.78 -13.66 -15.20
N GLU A 265 4.83 -14.50 -14.82
CA GLU A 265 4.48 -15.74 -15.53
C GLU A 265 3.90 -15.44 -16.93
N THR A 266 3.13 -14.36 -17.05
CA THR A 266 2.50 -13.95 -18.32
C THR A 266 3.43 -13.13 -19.22
N SER A 267 4.50 -12.56 -18.68
CA SER A 267 5.49 -11.79 -19.44
C SER A 267 6.59 -12.67 -20.00
N ASN A 268 7.00 -12.44 -21.26
CA ASN A 268 8.17 -13.06 -21.89
C ASN A 268 9.35 -12.07 -22.05
N ALA A 269 9.29 -10.94 -21.34
CA ALA A 269 10.38 -9.95 -21.36
C ALA A 269 11.67 -10.57 -20.82
N LEU A 270 12.81 -10.17 -21.41
CA LEU A 270 14.11 -10.67 -20.97
C LEU A 270 14.42 -10.22 -19.54
N VAL A 271 14.78 -11.15 -18.66
CA VAL A 271 15.26 -10.86 -17.30
C VAL A 271 16.79 -10.94 -17.29
N LYS A 272 17.44 -9.79 -17.08
CA LYS A 272 18.90 -9.71 -16.98
C LYS A 272 19.33 -9.82 -15.53
N LYS A 273 20.33 -10.66 -15.24
CA LYS A 273 21.00 -10.69 -13.93
C LYS A 273 21.65 -9.33 -13.64
N ARG A 274 21.29 -8.71 -12.50
CA ARG A 274 21.79 -7.40 -12.05
C ARG A 274 22.68 -7.49 -10.83
N LEU A 275 22.45 -8.48 -9.98
CA LEU A 275 23.21 -8.69 -8.75
C LEU A 275 24.03 -9.97 -8.85
N SER A 276 25.29 -9.90 -8.45
CA SER A 276 26.16 -11.07 -8.33
C SER A 276 27.27 -10.81 -7.31
N LYS A 277 27.92 -11.89 -6.85
CA LYS A 277 29.06 -11.76 -5.94
C LYS A 277 30.22 -11.02 -6.61
N GLU A 278 30.43 -11.27 -7.89
CA GLU A 278 31.50 -10.65 -8.70
C GLU A 278 31.30 -9.13 -8.77
N ILE A 279 30.08 -8.69 -9.13
CA ILE A 279 29.69 -7.27 -9.15
C ILE A 279 29.86 -6.63 -7.76
N ALA A 280 29.46 -7.35 -6.71
CA ALA A 280 29.58 -6.84 -5.35
C ALA A 280 31.04 -6.60 -4.91
N GLN A 281 32.00 -7.40 -5.37
CA GLN A 281 33.41 -7.21 -5.03
C GLN A 281 33.99 -5.92 -5.63
N GLU A 282 33.43 -5.45 -6.77
CA GLU A 282 33.83 -4.22 -7.44
C GLU A 282 33.20 -2.95 -6.83
N SER A 283 32.21 -3.10 -5.93
CA SER A 283 31.55 -1.95 -5.29
C SER A 283 32.52 -1.15 -4.41
N ASP A 284 32.30 0.16 -4.32
CA ASP A 284 33.11 1.11 -3.53
C ASP A 284 32.74 1.15 -2.04
N VAL A 285 31.72 0.39 -1.61
CA VAL A 285 31.22 0.44 -0.24
C VAL A 285 32.27 0.05 0.80
N GLU A 286 32.42 0.85 1.85
CA GLU A 286 33.36 0.62 2.94
C GLU A 286 32.74 -0.16 4.09
N LYS A 287 33.55 -0.95 4.80
CA LYS A 287 33.11 -1.70 5.98
C LYS A 287 32.95 -0.75 7.15
N ILE A 288 31.79 -0.78 7.79
CA ILE A 288 31.52 -0.03 9.03
C ILE A 288 31.03 -0.99 10.11
N SER A 289 31.12 -0.55 11.37
CA SER A 289 30.62 -1.29 12.53
C SER A 289 29.83 -0.40 13.46
N LEU A 290 28.72 -0.91 14.00
CA LEU A 290 27.73 -0.13 14.71
C LEU A 290 27.53 -0.62 16.14
N ASP A 291 27.88 0.23 17.10
CA ASP A 291 27.28 0.17 18.43
C ASP A 291 25.87 0.81 18.40
N GLU A 292 25.16 0.75 19.53
CA GLU A 292 23.80 1.30 19.62
C GLU A 292 23.74 2.79 19.27
N SER A 293 24.69 3.59 19.78
CA SER A 293 24.71 5.03 19.56
C SER A 293 24.91 5.36 18.08
N LYS A 294 25.85 4.70 17.40
CA LYS A 294 26.10 4.85 15.97
C LYS A 294 24.93 4.35 15.12
N PHE A 295 24.33 3.22 15.51
CA PHE A 295 23.12 2.72 14.86
C PHE A 295 22.00 3.75 14.92
N ARG A 296 21.69 4.25 16.13
CA ARG A 296 20.62 5.24 16.32
C ARG A 296 20.91 6.51 15.54
N TRP A 297 22.15 7.01 15.55
CA TRP A 297 22.54 8.18 14.76
C TRP A 297 22.33 7.97 13.25
N LEU A 298 22.98 6.96 12.67
CA LEU A 298 22.92 6.71 11.22
C LEU A 298 21.52 6.31 10.74
N HIS A 299 20.72 5.65 11.57
CA HIS A 299 19.32 5.36 11.24
C HIS A 299 18.48 6.64 11.19
N ASN A 300 18.71 7.58 12.11
CA ASN A 300 17.94 8.83 12.16
C ASN A 300 18.35 9.85 11.08
N GLU A 301 19.55 9.75 10.52
CA GLU A 301 19.95 10.53 9.33
C GLU A 301 19.16 10.13 8.07
N ASP A 302 18.54 8.94 8.06
CA ASP A 302 17.66 8.47 6.99
C ASP A 302 16.18 8.71 7.37
N ILE A 303 15.67 9.89 7.02
CA ILE A 303 14.29 10.33 7.33
C ILE A 303 13.24 9.33 6.78
N MET A 304 13.49 8.77 5.59
CA MET A 304 12.60 7.78 4.99
C MET A 304 12.53 6.53 5.85
N ALA A 305 13.68 6.04 6.30
CA ALA A 305 13.75 4.85 7.13
C ALA A 305 13.08 5.05 8.49
N THR A 306 13.27 6.21 9.14
CA THR A 306 12.61 6.50 10.43
C THR A 306 11.08 6.51 10.28
N ASP A 307 10.58 7.18 9.24
CA ASP A 307 9.14 7.26 8.97
C ASP A 307 8.55 5.89 8.69
N LYS A 308 9.17 5.13 7.78
CA LYS A 308 8.63 3.86 7.30
C LYS A 308 8.77 2.72 8.31
N LEU A 309 9.83 2.71 9.14
CA LEU A 309 9.94 1.76 10.24
C LEU A 309 8.81 1.98 11.24
N ALA A 310 8.64 3.22 11.72
CA ALA A 310 7.62 3.54 12.71
C ALA A 310 6.20 3.32 12.17
N ASP A 311 5.92 3.74 10.93
CA ASP A 311 4.63 3.50 10.26
C ASP A 311 4.35 2.01 10.04
N GLY A 312 5.37 1.25 9.63
CA GLY A 312 5.25 -0.19 9.44
C GLY A 312 4.83 -0.92 10.71
N ILE A 313 5.49 -0.61 11.83
CA ILE A 313 5.17 -1.19 13.15
C ILE A 313 3.74 -0.83 13.56
N ARG A 314 3.33 0.44 13.43
CA ARG A 314 1.96 0.87 13.76
C ARG A 314 0.90 0.15 12.94
N LYS A 315 1.14 -0.04 11.64
CA LYS A 315 0.20 -0.75 10.75
C LYS A 315 0.06 -2.22 11.11
N PHE A 316 1.16 -2.92 11.37
CA PHE A 316 1.10 -4.31 11.81
C PHE A 316 0.43 -4.48 13.17
N ALA A 317 0.69 -3.57 14.12
CA ALA A 317 -0.02 -3.55 15.39
C ALA A 317 -1.53 -3.33 15.22
N ALA A 318 -1.93 -2.39 14.34
CA ALA A 318 -3.34 -2.13 14.05
C ALA A 318 -4.05 -3.35 13.44
N ASP A 319 -3.39 -4.08 12.54
CA ASP A 319 -3.97 -5.29 11.95
C ASP A 319 -4.02 -6.46 12.94
N ALA A 320 -3.04 -6.58 13.84
CA ALA A 320 -3.08 -7.54 14.94
C ALA A 320 -4.29 -7.27 15.86
N VAL A 321 -4.54 -5.99 16.23
CA VAL A 321 -5.71 -5.62 17.04
C VAL A 321 -7.03 -5.97 16.36
N LYS A 322 -7.15 -5.77 15.03
CA LYS A 322 -8.35 -6.17 14.29
C LYS A 322 -8.58 -7.68 14.37
N LEU A 323 -7.52 -8.47 14.18
CA LEU A 323 -7.60 -9.93 14.24
C LEU A 323 -7.91 -10.41 15.68
N GLU A 324 -7.32 -9.79 16.70
CA GLU A 324 -7.65 -10.04 18.10
C GLU A 324 -9.13 -9.79 18.41
N ASN A 325 -9.72 -8.71 17.88
CA ASN A 325 -11.14 -8.42 18.08
C ASN A 325 -12.03 -9.50 17.45
N ILE A 326 -11.71 -9.96 16.24
CA ILE A 326 -12.41 -11.07 15.59
C ILE A 326 -12.36 -12.33 16.48
N LEU A 327 -11.16 -12.67 17.00
CA LEU A 327 -10.99 -13.83 17.86
C LEU A 327 -11.71 -13.67 19.21
N LYS A 328 -11.69 -12.48 19.81
CA LYS A 328 -12.43 -12.15 21.04
C LYS A 328 -13.93 -12.37 20.87
N ASP A 329 -14.49 -11.90 19.77
CA ASP A 329 -15.92 -12.01 19.51
C ASP A 329 -16.33 -13.47 19.28
N LEU A 330 -15.51 -14.24 18.55
CA LEU A 330 -15.70 -15.69 18.38
C LEU A 330 -15.50 -16.50 19.67
N MET A 331 -14.71 -16.00 20.62
CA MET A 331 -14.56 -16.65 21.92
C MET A 331 -15.74 -16.38 22.85
N LYS A 332 -16.33 -15.18 22.78
CA LYS A 332 -17.50 -14.80 23.58
C LYS A 332 -18.78 -15.48 23.10
N SER A 333 -18.87 -15.84 21.82
CA SER A 333 -19.97 -16.67 21.34
C SER A 333 -19.84 -18.10 21.90
N THR A 334 -20.80 -18.48 22.73
CA THR A 334 -20.91 -19.81 23.35
C THR A 334 -21.17 -20.86 22.26
N PRO A 335 -20.51 -22.04 22.28
CA PRO A 335 -20.96 -23.15 21.45
C PRO A 335 -22.25 -23.71 22.05
N THR A 336 -23.38 -23.62 21.34
CA THR A 336 -24.56 -24.43 21.64
C THR A 336 -24.20 -25.89 21.38
N GLY A 337 -23.83 -26.62 22.43
CA GLY A 337 -23.58 -28.05 22.38
C GLY A 337 -24.85 -28.83 22.68
N SER A 338 -25.41 -29.48 21.68
CA SER A 338 -26.11 -30.77 21.81
C SER A 338 -26.13 -31.45 20.45
N SER A 339 -25.73 -32.72 20.41
CA SER A 339 -25.90 -33.62 19.28
C SER A 339 -27.34 -33.57 18.73
N GLY A 340 -27.47 -33.37 17.42
CA GLY A 340 -28.75 -33.46 16.71
C GLY A 340 -29.28 -32.10 16.27
N VAL A 341 -29.23 -31.87 14.95
CA VAL A 341 -29.92 -30.81 14.20
C VAL A 341 -29.45 -29.39 14.54
N PHE A 342 -28.75 -28.76 13.58
CA PHE A 342 -28.57 -27.32 13.57
C PHE A 342 -29.91 -26.64 13.84
N PRO A 343 -30.07 -25.83 14.90
CA PRO A 343 -31.28 -25.06 15.06
C PRO A 343 -31.32 -24.11 13.86
N ASN A 344 -32.43 -24.16 13.11
CA ASN A 344 -32.72 -23.24 12.02
C ASN A 344 -32.34 -21.83 12.46
N HIS A 345 -31.20 -21.36 11.96
CA HIS A 345 -30.75 -20.02 12.19
C HIS A 345 -31.73 -19.13 11.46
N ASP A 346 -32.42 -18.31 12.25
CA ASP A 346 -33.44 -17.34 11.89
C ASP A 346 -33.29 -16.86 10.43
N GLN A 347 -34.32 -17.07 9.60
CA GLN A 347 -34.33 -16.65 8.20
C GLN A 347 -33.95 -15.17 8.03
N HIS A 348 -34.14 -14.36 9.08
CA HIS A 348 -33.70 -12.97 9.15
C HIS A 348 -32.18 -12.79 9.15
N THR A 349 -31.40 -13.66 9.79
CA THR A 349 -29.93 -13.55 9.84
C THR A 349 -29.29 -14.03 8.54
N GLU A 350 -29.83 -15.10 7.95
CA GLU A 350 -29.41 -15.60 6.65
C GLU A 350 -29.80 -14.62 5.53
N LEU A 351 -30.99 -14.00 5.63
CA LEU A 351 -31.40 -12.90 4.76
C LEU A 351 -30.53 -11.66 4.97
N LEU A 352 -30.18 -11.29 6.21
CA LEU A 352 -29.29 -10.16 6.49
C LEU A 352 -27.86 -10.41 5.99
N GLN A 353 -27.32 -11.61 6.17
CA GLN A 353 -26.01 -11.99 5.63
C GLN A 353 -26.03 -12.08 4.11
N THR A 354 -27.13 -12.58 3.53
CA THR A 354 -27.34 -12.58 2.07
C THR A 354 -27.46 -11.15 1.56
N ILE A 355 -28.22 -10.27 2.22
CA ILE A 355 -28.32 -8.84 1.87
C ILE A 355 -26.96 -8.17 2.00
N LEU A 356 -26.19 -8.44 3.06
CA LEU A 356 -24.88 -7.84 3.28
C LEU A 356 -23.86 -8.35 2.25
N LYS A 357 -23.89 -9.65 1.95
CA LYS A 357 -23.07 -10.30 0.91
C LYS A 357 -23.42 -9.74 -0.46
N THR A 358 -24.71 -9.68 -0.80
CA THR A 358 -25.21 -9.06 -2.03
C THR A 358 -24.86 -7.57 -2.07
N GLN A 359 -24.89 -6.83 -0.97
CA GLN A 359 -24.45 -5.43 -0.91
C GLN A 359 -22.94 -5.29 -1.16
N ILE A 360 -22.12 -6.20 -0.62
CA ILE A 360 -20.66 -6.21 -0.84
C ILE A 360 -20.35 -6.59 -2.28
N GLU A 361 -21.01 -7.61 -2.83
CA GLU A 361 -20.90 -8.05 -4.23
C GLU A 361 -21.35 -6.92 -5.17
N ILE A 362 -22.51 -6.30 -4.93
CA ILE A 362 -22.97 -5.11 -5.66
C ILE A 362 -21.96 -3.97 -5.54
N LYS A 363 -21.37 -3.72 -4.36
CA LYS A 363 -20.37 -2.65 -4.18
C LYS A 363 -19.06 -2.96 -4.90
N PHE A 364 -18.67 -4.23 -4.96
CA PHE A 364 -17.50 -4.69 -5.70
C PHE A 364 -17.74 -4.62 -7.22
N GLU A 365 -18.90 -5.09 -7.69
CA GLU A 365 -19.33 -4.94 -9.08
C GLU A 365 -19.49 -3.48 -9.46
N ILE A 366 -20.02 -2.61 -8.60
CA ILE A 366 -20.07 -1.15 -8.83
C ILE A 366 -18.66 -0.57 -8.93
N ASN A 367 -17.69 -1.04 -8.14
CA ASN A 367 -16.31 -0.57 -8.22
C ASN A 367 -15.59 -1.10 -9.46
N GLU A 368 -15.81 -2.35 -9.87
CA GLU A 368 -15.28 -2.92 -11.10
C GLU A 368 -15.95 -2.30 -12.33
N LEU A 369 -17.26 -2.04 -12.27
CA LEU A 369 -17.98 -1.26 -13.26
C LEU A 369 -17.49 0.18 -13.27
N ARG A 370 -17.16 0.82 -12.13
CA ARG A 370 -16.50 2.13 -12.11
C ARG A 370 -15.14 2.08 -12.79
N LYS A 371 -14.29 1.09 -12.50
CA LYS A 371 -12.99 0.95 -13.18
C LYS A 371 -13.12 0.64 -14.68
N LYS A 372 -14.12 -0.14 -15.07
CA LYS A 372 -14.45 -0.41 -16.48
C LYS A 372 -15.03 0.83 -17.15
N VAL A 373 -15.90 1.58 -16.48
CA VAL A 373 -16.45 2.87 -16.91
C VAL A 373 -15.36 3.92 -16.98
N ASP A 374 -14.38 3.95 -16.07
CA ASP A 374 -13.22 4.83 -16.12
C ASP A 374 -12.28 4.41 -17.26
N LYS A 375 -12.17 3.10 -17.56
CA LYS A 375 -11.43 2.59 -18.73
C LYS A 375 -12.15 2.88 -20.06
N ILE A 376 -13.48 2.89 -20.07
CA ILE A 376 -14.34 3.20 -21.24
C ILE A 376 -14.46 4.73 -21.42
N GLU A 377 -14.56 5.53 -20.35
CA GLU A 377 -14.47 7.00 -20.41
C GLU A 377 -13.09 7.47 -20.91
N ASN A 378 -12.05 6.62 -20.79
CA ASN A 378 -10.72 6.84 -21.37
C ASN A 378 -10.52 6.20 -22.76
N LYS A 379 -11.49 5.43 -23.28
CA LYS A 379 -11.47 4.82 -24.62
C LYS A 379 -12.87 4.93 -25.26
N GLU A 380 -12.99 5.92 -26.14
CA GLU A 380 -14.15 6.30 -26.97
C GLU A 380 -15.21 7.18 -26.28
N ILE A 381 -15.33 8.37 -26.87
CA ILE A 381 -16.35 9.39 -26.63
C ILE A 381 -17.67 8.92 -27.29
N ASN A 382 -18.79 9.10 -26.58
CA ASN A 382 -20.22 8.96 -26.98
C ASN A 382 -20.78 7.52 -27.05
N GLN A 383 -21.96 7.16 -26.52
CA GLN A 383 -23.19 7.92 -26.18
C GLN A 383 -24.07 7.11 -25.18
N ASN A 384 -24.90 7.83 -24.41
CA ASN A 384 -26.04 7.38 -23.57
C ASN A 384 -25.78 6.80 -22.17
N LYS A 385 -25.42 7.69 -21.23
CA LYS A 385 -25.75 7.57 -19.80
C LYS A 385 -27.03 8.36 -19.50
N VAL A 386 -28.07 7.64 -19.09
CA VAL A 386 -29.26 8.17 -18.40
C VAL A 386 -29.55 7.06 -17.37
N ASP A 387 -29.44 7.23 -16.06
CA ASP A 387 -30.45 7.99 -15.33
C ASP A 387 -30.12 8.29 -13.84
N PHE A 388 -28.83 8.46 -13.47
CA PHE A 388 -28.51 9.01 -12.13
C PHE A 388 -27.33 10.00 -12.14
N ARG A 389 -26.86 10.37 -13.35
CA ARG A 389 -25.92 11.47 -13.62
C ARG A 389 -26.58 12.68 -14.29
N LEU A 390 -27.89 12.69 -14.51
CA LEU A 390 -28.59 13.87 -15.01
C LEU A 390 -28.83 14.85 -13.87
N GLN A 391 -27.85 15.72 -13.65
CA GLN A 391 -28.03 17.13 -13.23
C GLN A 391 -26.70 17.86 -12.97
N THR A 392 -25.52 17.29 -13.31
CA THR A 392 -24.23 18.03 -13.19
C THR A 392 -23.24 17.80 -14.34
N THR A 393 -23.73 17.63 -15.58
CA THR A 393 -22.88 17.52 -16.78
C THR A 393 -22.60 18.85 -17.45
N THR A 394 -23.48 19.85 -17.28
CA THR A 394 -23.43 21.10 -18.05
C THR A 394 -22.12 21.86 -17.87
N PHE A 395 -21.50 21.79 -16.69
CA PHE A 395 -20.32 22.59 -16.34
C PHE A 395 -19.00 21.81 -16.32
N VAL A 396 -19.01 20.51 -16.61
CA VAL A 396 -17.79 19.68 -16.66
C VAL A 396 -16.86 20.16 -17.78
N ASP A 397 -17.43 20.43 -18.96
CA ASP A 397 -16.67 20.83 -20.16
C ASP A 397 -16.64 22.36 -20.37
N LYS A 398 -17.48 23.11 -19.64
CA LYS A 398 -17.52 24.59 -19.70
C LYS A 398 -16.59 25.27 -18.69
N LEU A 399 -16.01 24.52 -17.75
CA LEU A 399 -15.10 25.05 -16.73
C LEU A 399 -13.71 24.37 -16.82
N PRO A 400 -12.60 25.10 -16.60
CA PRO A 400 -12.53 26.51 -16.22
C PRO A 400 -12.83 27.45 -17.38
N ILE A 401 -13.39 28.62 -17.07
CA ILE A 401 -13.71 29.65 -18.05
C ILE A 401 -12.42 30.25 -18.62
N ASN A 402 -12.31 30.28 -19.95
CA ASN A 402 -11.09 30.56 -20.69
C ASN A 402 -11.06 31.97 -21.30
N ASN A 403 -12.23 32.58 -21.56
CA ASN A 403 -12.33 33.94 -22.10
C ASN A 403 -13.57 34.68 -21.56
N LEU A 404 -13.81 35.93 -21.99
CA LEU A 404 -14.95 36.72 -21.51
C LEU A 404 -16.28 36.32 -22.17
N SER A 405 -16.27 35.83 -23.43
CA SER A 405 -17.48 35.33 -24.11
C SER A 405 -18.08 34.15 -23.35
N GLU A 406 -17.23 33.24 -22.89
CA GLU A 406 -17.64 32.09 -22.07
C GLU A 406 -18.24 32.51 -20.71
N ILE A 407 -17.89 33.68 -20.17
CA ILE A 407 -18.57 34.21 -18.97
C ILE A 407 -19.99 34.61 -19.32
N ASP A 408 -20.18 35.36 -20.40
CA ASP A 408 -21.51 35.82 -20.81
C ASP A 408 -22.41 34.62 -21.17
N GLU A 409 -21.86 33.61 -21.84
CA GLU A 409 -22.55 32.34 -22.15
C GLU A 409 -22.98 31.59 -20.89
N ILE A 410 -22.11 31.49 -19.88
CA ILE A 410 -22.45 30.83 -18.61
C ILE A 410 -23.46 31.65 -17.82
N GLU A 411 -23.31 32.97 -17.77
CA GLU A 411 -24.26 33.89 -17.14
C GLU A 411 -25.66 33.79 -17.75
N ASP A 412 -25.75 33.65 -19.07
CA ASP A 412 -27.00 33.43 -19.79
C ASP A 412 -27.59 32.04 -19.49
N LEU A 413 -26.77 30.99 -19.49
CA LEU A 413 -27.21 29.63 -19.17
C LEU A 413 -27.80 29.51 -17.75
N ILE A 414 -27.14 30.11 -16.77
CA ILE A 414 -27.59 30.06 -15.37
C ILE A 414 -28.72 31.05 -15.05
N LYS A 415 -29.27 31.76 -16.05
CA LYS A 415 -30.58 32.42 -15.87
C LYS A 415 -31.67 31.39 -15.56
N ASN A 416 -31.56 30.19 -16.11
CA ASN A 416 -32.38 29.04 -15.74
C ASN A 416 -32.03 28.56 -14.32
N GLU A 417 -33.02 28.49 -13.43
CA GLU A 417 -32.82 28.11 -12.02
C GLU A 417 -32.40 26.65 -11.83
N GLU A 418 -32.81 25.72 -12.70
CA GLU A 418 -32.36 24.32 -12.64
C GLU A 418 -30.86 24.23 -12.97
N ILE A 419 -30.43 24.91 -14.03
CA ILE A 419 -29.03 24.98 -14.45
C ILE A 419 -28.18 25.75 -13.42
N PHE A 420 -28.74 26.78 -12.78
CA PHE A 420 -28.10 27.48 -11.68
C PHE A 420 -27.84 26.55 -10.48
N ASN A 421 -28.83 25.74 -10.09
CA ASN A 421 -28.67 24.77 -9.01
C ASN A 421 -27.70 23.64 -9.36
N GLU A 422 -27.65 23.25 -10.63
CA GLU A 422 -26.62 22.36 -11.18
C GLU A 422 -25.21 22.96 -11.00
N LEU A 423 -25.00 24.25 -11.32
CA LEU A 423 -23.72 24.92 -11.07
C LEU A 423 -23.37 24.94 -9.58
N VAL A 424 -24.33 25.25 -8.70
CA VAL A 424 -24.13 25.24 -7.23
C VAL A 424 -23.68 23.86 -6.74
N ASN A 425 -24.35 22.80 -7.19
CA ASN A 425 -23.99 21.42 -6.84
C ASN A 425 -22.60 21.05 -7.38
N PHE A 426 -22.30 21.43 -8.62
CA PHE A 426 -20.99 21.21 -9.21
C PHE A 426 -19.87 21.88 -8.40
N LEU A 427 -20.04 23.16 -8.04
CA LEU A 427 -19.03 23.89 -7.24
C LEU A 427 -18.94 23.37 -5.80
N TYR A 428 -20.05 22.88 -5.22
CA TYR A 428 -20.05 22.24 -3.90
C TYR A 428 -19.18 20.97 -3.86
N LEU A 429 -19.16 20.19 -4.94
CA LEU A 429 -18.36 18.96 -5.04
C LEU A 429 -16.85 19.22 -5.03
N VAL A 430 -16.39 20.43 -5.37
CA VAL A 430 -14.95 20.79 -5.37
C VAL A 430 -14.32 20.68 -3.97
N GLY A 431 -15.05 21.11 -2.93
CA GLY A 431 -14.66 20.98 -1.53
C GLY A 431 -13.39 21.69 -1.07
N GLY A 432 -13.03 21.45 0.20
CA GLY A 432 -11.91 22.08 0.91
C GLY A 432 -12.01 21.85 2.42
N GLU A 433 -10.86 21.76 3.10
CA GLU A 433 -10.80 21.51 4.56
C GLU A 433 -11.41 22.64 5.41
N ASN A 434 -11.38 23.87 4.89
CA ASN A 434 -12.01 25.04 5.48
C ASN A 434 -12.52 25.98 4.38
N TYR A 435 -13.33 26.98 4.75
CA TYR A 435 -13.98 27.88 3.78
C TYR A 435 -12.95 28.62 2.91
N VAL A 436 -11.79 29.01 3.45
CA VAL A 436 -10.74 29.71 2.70
C VAL A 436 -10.16 28.81 1.60
N ARG A 437 -9.82 27.57 1.95
CA ARG A 437 -9.34 26.57 1.00
C ARG A 437 -10.41 26.21 -0.04
N MET A 438 -11.66 26.06 0.39
CA MET A 438 -12.78 25.77 -0.52
C MET A 438 -13.01 26.90 -1.53
N VAL A 439 -13.02 28.16 -1.09
CA VAL A 439 -13.12 29.33 -1.99
C VAL A 439 -11.98 29.33 -3.01
N ASN A 440 -10.73 29.09 -2.57
CA ASN A 440 -9.59 29.05 -3.49
C ASN A 440 -9.69 27.90 -4.51
N SER A 441 -10.10 26.71 -4.09
CA SER A 441 -10.29 25.56 -4.97
C SER A 441 -11.41 25.78 -5.98
N VAL A 442 -12.55 26.32 -5.52
CA VAL A 442 -13.69 26.70 -6.38
C VAL A 442 -13.25 27.73 -7.41
N MET A 443 -12.60 28.81 -6.99
CA MET A 443 -12.15 29.86 -7.91
C MET A 443 -11.07 29.39 -8.89
N LYS A 444 -10.23 28.41 -8.50
CA LYS A 444 -9.25 27.76 -9.38
C LYS A 444 -9.90 26.87 -10.43
N LYS A 445 -10.97 26.16 -10.07
CA LYS A 445 -11.73 25.32 -10.99
C LYS A 445 -12.64 26.14 -11.91
N LEU A 446 -13.10 27.30 -11.43
CA LEU A 446 -14.03 28.18 -12.13
C LEU A 446 -13.36 29.06 -13.18
N LEU A 447 -12.25 29.73 -12.85
CA LEU A 447 -11.63 30.73 -13.73
C LEU A 447 -10.17 30.39 -14.05
N ARG A 448 -9.81 30.40 -15.33
CA ARG A 448 -8.39 30.44 -15.73
C ARG A 448 -7.75 31.77 -15.31
N HIS A 449 -6.42 31.75 -15.16
CA HIS A 449 -5.67 32.93 -14.69
C HIS A 449 -5.81 34.13 -15.64
N GLU A 450 -5.88 33.87 -16.95
CA GLU A 450 -6.04 34.84 -18.02
C GLU A 450 -7.38 35.60 -17.91
N VAL A 451 -8.42 34.92 -17.44
CA VAL A 451 -9.75 35.50 -17.22
C VAL A 451 -9.83 36.17 -15.85
N ALA A 452 -9.31 35.51 -14.80
CA ALA A 452 -9.32 36.02 -13.43
C ALA A 452 -8.63 37.40 -13.29
N VAL A 453 -7.61 37.69 -14.11
CA VAL A 453 -6.93 39.00 -14.12
C VAL A 453 -7.86 40.15 -14.51
N LYS A 454 -8.91 39.88 -15.31
CA LYS A 454 -9.86 40.88 -15.79
C LYS A 454 -10.89 41.31 -14.73
N PHE A 455 -11.01 40.56 -13.63
CA PHE A 455 -11.98 40.80 -12.57
C PHE A 455 -11.38 41.37 -11.28
N SER A 456 -12.24 42.00 -10.49
CA SER A 456 -12.04 42.47 -9.12
C SER A 456 -13.24 42.06 -8.27
N GLY A 457 -13.07 41.92 -6.96
CA GLY A 457 -14.15 41.43 -6.09
C GLY A 457 -15.37 42.36 -6.00
N VAL A 458 -15.19 43.69 -5.93
CA VAL A 458 -16.29 44.66 -5.69
C VAL A 458 -16.34 45.75 -6.75
N ARG A 459 -15.22 46.44 -7.00
CA ARG A 459 -14.90 47.23 -8.21
C ARG A 459 -13.47 47.78 -8.05
N LYS A 460 -12.65 47.76 -9.09
CA LYS A 460 -11.33 48.44 -9.11
C LYS A 460 -11.11 49.05 -10.50
N LYS A 461 -10.43 50.20 -10.59
CA LYS A 461 -10.14 50.89 -11.86
C LYS A 461 -9.60 49.88 -12.89
N GLN A 462 -10.21 49.82 -14.08
CA GLN A 462 -9.88 48.92 -15.20
C GLN A 462 -10.18 47.42 -15.01
N LYS A 463 -10.96 47.01 -13.99
CA LYS A 463 -11.38 45.61 -13.77
C LYS A 463 -12.89 45.49 -13.64
N LEU A 464 -13.44 44.38 -14.16
CA LEU A 464 -14.87 44.06 -14.04
C LEU A 464 -15.21 43.61 -12.61
N PRO A 465 -16.38 43.98 -12.06
CA PRO A 465 -16.82 43.55 -10.73
C PRO A 465 -17.37 42.12 -10.77
N PHE A 466 -16.65 41.17 -10.17
CA PHE A 466 -17.06 39.76 -10.13
C PHE A 466 -18.31 39.55 -9.28
N CYS A 467 -18.52 40.37 -8.23
CA CYS A 467 -19.70 40.30 -7.39
C CYS A 467 -21.03 40.53 -8.13
N ASN A 468 -20.99 41.13 -9.33
CA ASN A 468 -22.19 41.42 -10.10
C ASN A 468 -22.68 40.21 -10.92
N LEU A 469 -21.88 39.15 -11.01
CA LEU A 469 -22.17 37.95 -11.78
C LEU A 469 -23.10 36.99 -11.01
N LYS A 470 -24.03 36.32 -11.69
CA LYS A 470 -24.85 35.25 -11.09
C LYS A 470 -23.98 34.04 -10.74
N ILE A 471 -22.86 33.82 -11.44
CA ILE A 471 -21.80 32.86 -11.08
C ILE A 471 -21.28 33.13 -9.65
N TYR A 472 -21.12 34.40 -9.26
CA TYR A 472 -20.66 34.74 -7.91
C TYR A 472 -21.68 34.31 -6.85
N LYS A 473 -22.99 34.43 -7.13
CA LYS A 473 -24.03 33.90 -6.25
C LYS A 473 -23.95 32.38 -6.12
N ALA A 474 -23.65 31.67 -7.22
CA ALA A 474 -23.47 30.22 -7.19
C ALA A 474 -22.27 29.80 -6.31
N VAL A 475 -21.15 30.53 -6.37
CA VAL A 475 -20.00 30.33 -5.48
C VAL A 475 -20.42 30.46 -4.02
N HIS A 476 -21.13 31.54 -3.66
CA HIS A 476 -21.60 31.76 -2.30
C HIS A 476 -22.47 30.63 -1.77
N MET A 477 -23.45 30.19 -2.56
CA MET A 477 -24.35 29.10 -2.19
C MET A 477 -23.61 27.77 -2.03
N ALA A 478 -22.65 27.48 -2.91
CA ALA A 478 -21.84 26.27 -2.82
C ALA A 478 -20.99 26.24 -1.54
N ILE A 479 -20.37 27.36 -1.17
CA ILE A 479 -19.57 27.45 0.07
C ILE A 479 -20.47 27.28 1.29
N ARG A 480 -21.60 27.99 1.36
CA ARG A 480 -22.53 27.92 2.50
C ARG A 480 -23.17 26.55 2.69
N LYS A 481 -23.34 25.78 1.61
CA LYS A 481 -23.85 24.39 1.68
C LYS A 481 -22.91 23.46 2.47
N ARG A 482 -21.60 23.77 2.55
CA ARG A 482 -20.62 23.02 3.36
C ARG A 482 -20.20 23.75 4.63
N HIS A 483 -20.07 25.06 4.59
CA HIS A 483 -19.64 25.92 5.70
C HIS A 483 -20.76 26.92 6.03
N ASN A 484 -21.80 26.43 6.71
CA ASN A 484 -23.03 27.17 7.00
C ASN A 484 -22.83 28.45 7.84
N SER A 485 -21.77 28.50 8.66
CA SER A 485 -21.44 29.64 9.53
C SER A 485 -20.63 30.75 8.84
N THR A 486 -20.19 30.57 7.59
CA THR A 486 -19.38 31.57 6.88
C THR A 486 -20.22 32.74 6.38
N THR A 487 -19.78 33.96 6.71
CA THR A 487 -20.46 35.22 6.35
C THR A 487 -20.18 35.65 4.90
N ASP A 488 -21.05 36.47 4.33
CA ASP A 488 -20.86 37.01 2.97
C ASP A 488 -19.57 37.83 2.87
N GLN A 489 -19.23 38.57 3.92
CA GLN A 489 -18.02 39.39 4.00
C GLN A 489 -16.74 38.54 3.96
N GLU A 490 -16.73 37.38 4.62
CA GLU A 490 -15.59 36.45 4.61
C GLU A 490 -15.36 35.82 3.22
N ILE A 491 -16.44 35.38 2.56
CA ILE A 491 -16.38 34.83 1.21
C ILE A 491 -15.93 35.92 0.23
N GLN A 492 -16.53 37.11 0.30
CA GLN A 492 -16.18 38.27 -0.54
C GLN A 492 -14.73 38.68 -0.37
N LYS A 493 -14.21 38.75 0.87
CA LYS A 493 -12.80 39.05 1.17
C LYS A 493 -11.88 38.01 0.52
N THR A 494 -12.22 36.73 0.64
CA THR A 494 -11.39 35.64 0.12
C THR A 494 -11.39 35.59 -1.41
N VAL A 495 -12.56 35.75 -2.05
CA VAL A 495 -12.66 35.87 -3.52
C VAL A 495 -11.90 37.10 -4.02
N SER A 496 -12.00 38.23 -3.32
CA SER A 496 -11.28 39.46 -3.66
C SER A 496 -9.77 39.26 -3.59
N LEU A 497 -9.27 38.58 -2.54
CA LEU A 497 -7.86 38.26 -2.38
C LEU A 497 -7.37 37.33 -3.50
N TYR A 498 -8.16 36.29 -3.81
CA TYR A 498 -7.86 35.41 -4.94
C TYR A 498 -7.74 36.21 -6.24
N LEU A 499 -8.73 37.03 -6.59
CA LEU A 499 -8.70 37.84 -7.83
C LEU A 499 -7.58 38.89 -7.84
N ALA A 500 -7.19 39.45 -6.70
CA ALA A 500 -6.08 40.40 -6.60
C ALA A 500 -4.72 39.75 -6.94
N GLN A 501 -4.51 38.51 -6.49
CA GLN A 501 -3.28 37.74 -6.70
C GLN A 501 -3.17 37.09 -8.10
N SER A 502 -4.21 37.23 -8.95
CA SER A 502 -4.26 36.60 -10.28
C SER A 502 -3.11 37.00 -11.21
N LYS A 503 -2.62 38.26 -11.14
CA LYS A 503 -1.49 38.73 -11.96
C LYS A 503 -0.17 38.02 -11.61
N ALA A 504 0.10 37.81 -10.33
CA ALA A 504 1.29 37.10 -9.86
C ALA A 504 1.24 35.60 -10.23
N ARG A 505 0.04 34.99 -10.23
CA ARG A 505 -0.14 33.61 -10.69
C ARG A 505 0.06 33.49 -12.20
N LEU A 506 -0.37 34.48 -12.98
CA LEU A 506 -0.16 34.50 -14.44
C LEU A 506 1.32 34.66 -14.81
N SER A 507 2.09 35.51 -14.12
CA SER A 507 3.53 35.68 -14.36
C SER A 507 4.33 34.42 -14.00
N SER A 508 3.99 33.76 -12.90
CA SER A 508 4.61 32.50 -12.48
C SER A 508 4.33 31.36 -13.46
N SER A 509 3.12 31.30 -14.03
CA SER A 509 2.73 30.33 -15.06
C SER A 509 3.46 30.53 -16.39
N LYS A 510 3.62 31.78 -16.83
CA LYS A 510 4.39 32.13 -18.05
C LYS A 510 5.87 31.79 -17.93
N THR A 511 6.47 32.03 -16.76
CA THR A 511 7.87 31.69 -16.48
C THR A 511 8.09 30.18 -16.56
N ARG A 512 7.16 29.38 -16.01
CA ARG A 512 7.22 27.92 -16.05
C ARG A 512 7.08 27.36 -17.48
N ARG A 513 6.15 27.88 -18.29
CA ARG A 513 6.02 27.52 -19.72
C ARG A 513 7.21 27.93 -20.59
N PHE A 514 7.90 29.02 -20.25
CA PHE A 514 9.09 29.45 -20.98
C PHE A 514 10.28 28.50 -20.72
N LEU A 515 10.41 28.01 -19.48
CA LEU A 515 11.40 26.99 -19.10
C LEU A 515 11.08 25.63 -19.75
N ASP A 516 9.82 25.18 -19.71
CA ASP A 516 9.38 23.91 -20.34
C ASP A 516 9.58 23.89 -21.87
N ASN A 517 9.59 25.06 -22.53
CA ASN A 517 9.83 25.17 -23.97
C ASN A 517 11.32 25.30 -24.34
N GLN A 518 12.21 25.62 -23.39
CA GLN A 518 13.66 25.58 -23.62
C GLN A 518 14.25 24.18 -23.42
N GLU A 519 13.58 23.29 -22.68
CA GLU A 519 13.96 21.88 -22.55
C GLU A 519 13.53 21.00 -23.74
N LYS A 520 12.83 21.58 -24.74
CA LYS A 520 12.31 20.86 -25.92
C LYS A 520 12.94 21.29 -27.25
N VAL A 521 14.06 22.04 -27.22
CA VAL A 521 14.83 22.43 -28.42
C VAL A 521 16.17 21.74 -28.43
#